data_AF-A0AAW0HXH5-F1
#
_entry.id   AF-A0AAW0HXH5-F1
#
_cell.length_a   1.000
_cell.length_b   1.000
_cell.length_c   1.000
_cell.angle_alpha   90.00
_cell.angle_beta   90.00
_cell.angle_gamma   90.00
#
_symmetry.space_group_name_H-M   'P 1'
#
loop_
_entity.id
_entity.type
_entity.pdbx_description
1 polymer ?
#
loop_
_entity_poly.entity_id
_entity_poly.type
_entity_poly.pdbx_seq_one_letter_code
_entity_poly.pdbx_strand_id
1 'polypeptide(L)'
;MMIHGFQSSHQDFSFGPWKLTASKTHIMKSADVEKFQNGENQVVPTTDHIDTEKLKAREQIKFFEEVLLFEDELHDHGVSSLSVKIRVMPSSFFLLLRFFLRIDGVLIRMNDTRLYHEVPALI
;
A
#
# COMPACT_ATOMS: atom_id res chain seq x y z
N MET A 1 -9.60 -32.29 10.56
CA MET A 1 -10.17 -31.08 11.19
C MET A 1 -9.92 -29.93 10.22
N MET A 2 -10.99 -29.40 9.63
CA MET A 2 -10.93 -28.43 8.52
C MET A 2 -10.44 -27.08 9.05
N ILE A 3 -9.21 -26.71 8.71
CA ILE A 3 -8.74 -25.32 8.80
C ILE A 3 -9.63 -24.49 7.88
N HIS A 4 -10.44 -23.58 8.46
CA HIS A 4 -11.24 -22.65 7.68
C HIS A 4 -10.30 -21.84 6.79
N GLY A 5 -10.35 -22.15 5.49
CA GLY A 5 -9.42 -21.63 4.50
C GLY A 5 -9.50 -20.12 4.43
N PHE A 6 -8.33 -19.51 4.52
CA PHE A 6 -8.08 -18.12 4.16
C PHE A 6 -8.67 -17.83 2.76
N GLN A 7 -9.71 -17.03 2.69
CA GLN A 7 -10.25 -16.58 1.41
C GLN A 7 -9.41 -15.38 0.94
N SER A 8 -8.51 -15.67 0.01
CA SER A 8 -7.78 -14.68 -0.79
C SER A 8 -8.47 -14.55 -2.14
N SER A 9 -8.80 -13.34 -2.56
CA SER A 9 -9.25 -13.10 -3.93
C SER A 9 -8.04 -12.79 -4.80
N HIS A 10 -7.79 -13.62 -5.80
CA HIS A 10 -6.71 -13.44 -6.75
C HIS A 10 -7.27 -12.89 -8.06
N GLN A 11 -6.67 -11.81 -8.56
CA GLN A 11 -6.96 -11.25 -9.87
C GLN A 11 -5.67 -11.10 -10.65
N ASP A 12 -5.63 -11.71 -11.82
CA ASP A 12 -4.47 -11.73 -12.68
C ASP A 12 -4.62 -10.72 -13.81
N PHE A 13 -3.58 -9.93 -14.02
CA PHE A 13 -3.47 -8.95 -15.10
C PHE A 13 -2.26 -9.30 -15.96
N SER A 14 -2.47 -9.59 -17.24
CA SER A 14 -1.40 -9.94 -18.16
C SER A 14 -1.01 -8.77 -19.05
N PHE A 15 0.29 -8.56 -19.21
CA PHE A 15 0.88 -7.50 -20.04
C PHE A 15 2.07 -8.07 -20.83
N GLY A 16 1.84 -8.44 -22.09
CA GLY A 16 2.89 -9.04 -22.93
C GLY A 16 3.39 -10.36 -22.34
N PRO A 17 4.72 -10.57 -22.19
CA PRO A 17 5.26 -11.81 -21.62
C PRO A 17 5.05 -11.94 -20.11
N TRP A 18 4.50 -10.94 -19.42
CA TRP A 18 4.38 -10.90 -17.97
C TRP A 18 2.94 -11.00 -17.47
N LYS A 19 2.79 -11.58 -16.27
CA LYS A 19 1.52 -11.77 -15.57
C LYS A 19 1.66 -11.24 -14.13
N LEU A 20 0.81 -10.28 -13.77
CA LEU A 20 0.77 -9.66 -12.46
C LEU A 20 -0.45 -10.17 -11.67
N THR A 21 -0.21 -10.80 -10.52
CA THR A 21 -1.25 -11.35 -9.67
C THR A 21 -1.51 -10.43 -8.48
N ALA A 22 -2.66 -9.75 -8.48
CA ALA A 22 -3.15 -9.02 -7.32
C ALA A 22 -3.90 -9.99 -6.39
N SER A 23 -3.45 -10.10 -5.14
CA SER A 23 -4.05 -10.98 -4.14
C SER A 23 -4.58 -10.14 -2.98
N LYS A 24 -5.91 -10.10 -2.81
CA LYS A 24 -6.52 -9.45 -1.64
C LYS A 24 -6.56 -10.47 -0.51
N THR A 25 -5.74 -10.25 0.50
CA THR A 25 -5.54 -11.14 1.63
C THR A 25 -6.03 -10.53 2.93
N HIS A 26 -6.35 -11.38 3.91
CA HIS A 26 -6.59 -10.93 5.28
C HIS A 26 -5.26 -10.57 5.96
N ILE A 27 -5.29 -9.70 6.98
CA ILE A 27 -4.10 -9.34 7.77
C ILE A 27 -3.49 -10.62 8.35
N MET A 28 -2.24 -10.88 7.98
CA MET A 28 -1.50 -12.06 8.40
C MET A 28 -1.31 -12.04 9.92
N LYS A 29 -1.48 -13.19 10.58
CA LYS A 29 -1.24 -13.32 12.02
C LYS A 29 0.25 -13.14 12.30
N SER A 30 0.58 -12.51 13.43
CA SER A 30 1.96 -12.16 13.80
C SER A 30 2.95 -13.32 13.73
N ALA A 31 2.53 -14.53 14.13
CA ALA A 31 3.37 -15.74 14.08
C ALA A 31 3.79 -16.17 12.67
N ASP A 32 3.03 -15.78 11.64
CA ASP A 32 3.33 -16.09 10.24
C ASP A 32 4.14 -14.97 9.56
N VAL A 33 4.12 -13.74 10.11
CA VAL A 33 4.94 -12.60 9.66
C VAL A 33 6.43 -12.83 9.94
N GLU A 34 6.76 -13.39 11.10
CA GLU A 34 8.16 -13.67 11.50
C GLU A 34 8.86 -14.63 10.51
N LYS A 35 8.11 -15.53 9.87
CA LYS A 35 8.64 -16.47 8.88
C LYS A 35 8.95 -15.83 7.53
N PHE A 36 8.34 -14.68 7.22
CA PHE A 36 8.55 -13.94 5.97
C PHE A 36 9.74 -12.96 6.01
N GLN A 37 10.29 -12.68 7.21
CA GLN A 37 11.44 -11.79 7.38
C GLN A 37 12.75 -12.34 6.77
N ASN A 38 12.77 -13.59 6.29
CA ASN A 38 13.93 -14.21 5.64
C ASN A 38 14.22 -13.68 4.21
N GLY A 39 13.39 -12.78 3.67
CA GLY A 39 13.74 -11.99 2.48
C GLY A 39 14.37 -10.67 2.92
N GLU A 40 15.70 -10.53 2.76
CA GLU A 40 16.49 -9.40 3.26
C GLU A 40 16.18 -8.07 2.54
N ASN A 41 15.06 -7.42 2.87
CA ASN A 41 14.92 -5.99 2.63
C ASN A 41 15.62 -5.25 3.78
N GLN A 42 16.91 -4.97 3.61
CA GLN A 42 17.68 -4.21 4.59
C GLN A 42 17.22 -2.75 4.61
N VAL A 43 16.68 -2.30 5.74
CA VAL A 43 16.29 -0.90 5.94
C VAL A 43 17.55 -0.12 6.30
N VAL A 44 18.04 0.67 5.34
CA VAL A 44 19.22 1.54 5.52
C VAL A 44 18.76 3.00 5.50
N PRO A 45 19.25 3.86 6.40
CA PRO A 45 19.01 5.29 6.30
C PRO A 45 19.51 5.83 4.96
N THR A 46 18.68 6.58 4.25
CA THR A 46 19.07 7.27 3.02
C THR A 46 18.72 8.75 3.11
N THR A 47 19.50 9.57 2.41
CA THR A 47 19.19 10.99 2.14
C THR A 47 18.29 11.16 0.93
N ASP A 48 18.02 10.08 0.19
CA ASP A 48 17.21 10.13 -1.01
C ASP A 48 15.74 10.42 -0.66
N HIS A 49 15.13 11.28 -1.45
CA HIS A 49 13.72 11.60 -1.37
C HIS A 49 12.98 11.07 -2.58
N ILE A 50 11.70 10.72 -2.38
CA ILE A 50 10.83 10.33 -3.50
C ILE A 50 10.69 11.52 -4.43
N ASP A 51 11.09 11.34 -5.68
CA ASP A 51 10.99 12.35 -6.71
C ASP A 51 9.52 12.63 -7.04
N THR A 52 9.02 13.78 -6.58
CA THR A 52 7.64 14.19 -6.79
C THR A 52 7.34 14.57 -8.24
N GLU A 53 8.35 14.89 -9.05
CA GLU A 53 8.15 15.25 -10.46
C GLU A 53 7.80 14.00 -11.27
N LYS A 54 8.47 12.87 -11.00
CA LYS A 54 8.12 11.55 -11.57
C LYS A 54 6.70 11.15 -11.22
N LEU A 55 6.23 11.44 -10.01
CA LEU A 55 4.85 11.14 -9.59
C LEU A 55 3.78 12.03 -10.27
N LYS A 56 4.18 13.22 -10.76
CA LYS A 56 3.30 14.13 -11.52
C LYS A 56 3.26 13.78 -13.01
N ALA A 57 4.18 12.96 -13.50
CA ALA A 57 4.18 12.50 -14.88
C ALA A 57 2.83 11.85 -15.22
N ARG A 58 2.27 12.24 -16.37
CA ARG A 58 0.99 11.70 -16.86
C ARG A 58 1.22 10.37 -17.55
N GLU A 59 1.54 9.35 -16.76
CA GLU A 59 1.55 7.97 -17.22
C GLU A 59 0.15 7.34 -17.06
N GLN A 60 -0.18 6.42 -17.96
CA GLN A 60 -1.42 5.67 -17.85
C GLN A 60 -1.38 4.80 -16.60
N ILE A 61 -2.32 5.02 -15.68
CA ILE A 61 -2.49 4.18 -14.50
C ILE A 61 -3.03 2.83 -14.98
N LYS A 62 -2.20 1.78 -14.88
CA LYS A 62 -2.58 0.41 -15.27
C LYS A 62 -3.41 -0.26 -14.20
N PHE A 63 -3.09 0.02 -12.93
CA PHE A 63 -3.82 -0.51 -11.78
C PHE A 63 -3.93 0.56 -10.70
N PHE A 64 -5.11 0.64 -10.11
CA PHE A 64 -5.41 1.49 -8.97
C PHE A 64 -6.33 0.74 -8.03
N GLU A 65 -5.98 0.75 -6.75
CA GLU A 65 -6.82 0.19 -5.70
C GLU A 65 -6.65 1.02 -4.43
N GLU A 66 -7.74 1.18 -3.69
CA GLU A 66 -7.75 1.82 -2.38
C GLU A 66 -8.49 0.92 -1.39
N VAL A 67 -7.85 0.68 -0.25
CA VAL A 67 -8.37 -0.15 0.82
C VAL A 67 -8.41 0.67 2.10
N LEU A 68 -9.62 0.87 2.63
CA LEU A 68 -9.84 1.36 3.98
C LEU A 68 -9.51 0.23 4.98
N LEU A 69 -8.55 0.47 5.87
CA LEU A 69 -8.13 -0.50 6.88
C LEU A 69 -8.98 -0.38 8.15
N PHE A 70 -9.20 0.84 8.63
CA PHE A 70 -10.16 1.13 9.69
C PHE A 70 -10.66 2.57 9.61
N GLU A 71 -11.80 2.80 10.23
CA GLU A 71 -12.40 4.11 10.44
C GLU A 71 -13.11 4.12 11.80
N ASP A 72 -13.06 5.24 12.51
CA ASP A 72 -13.68 5.47 13.81
C ASP A 72 -14.09 6.94 13.95
N GLU A 73 -15.28 7.20 14.51
CA GLU A 73 -15.86 8.55 14.67
C GLU A 73 -15.53 9.20 16.02
N LEU A 74 -14.66 8.58 16.83
CA LEU A 74 -14.20 9.08 18.12
C LEU A 74 -15.37 9.44 19.07
N HIS A 75 -16.46 8.67 19.05
CA HIS A 75 -17.70 8.98 19.77
C HIS A 75 -18.25 10.38 19.43
N ASP A 76 -18.36 10.69 18.14
CA ASP A 76 -18.83 11.98 17.60
C ASP A 76 -17.92 13.19 17.93
N HIS A 77 -16.68 12.94 18.38
CA HIS A 77 -15.69 14.00 18.65
C HIS A 77 -14.66 14.18 17.53
N GLY A 78 -14.82 13.47 16.41
CA GLY A 78 -13.98 13.68 15.24
C GLY A 78 -13.97 12.49 14.29
N VAL A 79 -12.81 12.23 13.69
CA VAL A 79 -12.62 11.08 12.79
C VAL A 79 -11.18 10.59 12.86
N SER A 80 -11.02 9.27 12.87
CA SER A 80 -9.76 8.57 12.78
C SER A 80 -9.86 7.53 11.67
N SER A 81 -9.06 7.66 10.62
CA SER A 81 -9.08 6.74 9.49
C SER A 81 -7.69 6.33 9.06
N LEU A 82 -7.55 5.07 8.64
CA LEU A 82 -6.34 4.53 8.05
C LEU A 82 -6.70 3.90 6.70
N SER A 83 -6.16 4.45 5.62
CA SER A 83 -6.33 3.90 4.28
C SER A 83 -5.00 3.69 3.58
N VAL A 84 -4.96 2.68 2.72
CA VAL A 84 -3.83 2.43 1.81
C VAL A 84 -4.32 2.49 0.38
N LYS A 85 -3.60 3.22 -0.47
CA LYS A 85 -3.85 3.27 -1.90
C LYS A 85 -2.60 2.97 -2.69
N ILE A 86 -2.76 2.24 -3.78
CA ILE A 86 -1.69 1.89 -4.70
C ILE A 86 -2.03 2.39 -6.11
N ARG A 87 -1.01 2.90 -6.78
CA ARG A 87 -1.04 3.30 -8.19
C ARG A 87 0.10 2.59 -8.90
N VAL A 88 -0.21 1.86 -9.97
CA VAL A 88 0.78 1.17 -10.80
C VAL A 88 0.79 1.79 -12.18
N MET A 89 1.99 2.16 -12.61
CA MET A 89 2.32 2.73 -13.91
C MET A 89 3.24 1.75 -14.66
N PRO A 90 3.41 1.90 -15.98
CA PRO A 90 4.37 1.09 -16.72
C PRO A 90 5.81 1.22 -16.20
N SER A 91 6.23 2.42 -15.77
CA SER A 91 7.61 2.69 -15.33
C SER A 91 7.83 2.55 -13.81
N SER A 92 6.76 2.54 -13.01
CA SER A 92 6.88 2.67 -11.55
C SER A 92 5.60 2.26 -10.84
N PHE A 93 5.68 2.06 -9.53
CA PHE A 93 4.50 2.03 -8.67
C PHE A 93 4.67 2.93 -7.46
N PHE A 94 3.55 3.40 -6.95
CA PHE A 94 3.48 4.28 -5.79
C PHE A 94 2.38 3.81 -4.84
N LEU A 95 2.73 3.65 -3.57
CA LEU A 95 1.81 3.30 -2.49
C LEU A 95 1.81 4.40 -1.43
N LEU A 96 0.62 4.83 -1.04
CA LEU A 96 0.41 5.76 0.06
C LEU A 96 -0.46 5.09 1.13
N LEU A 97 0.15 4.85 2.29
CA LEU A 97 -0.57 4.57 3.52
C LEU A 97 -0.77 5.90 4.25
N ARG A 98 -2.02 6.25 4.55
CA ARG A 98 -2.37 7.49 5.23
C ARG A 98 -3.18 7.19 6.46
N PHE A 99 -2.63 7.57 7.61
CA PHE A 99 -3.39 7.74 8.83
C PHE A 99 -3.84 9.20 8.94
N PHE A 100 -5.14 9.42 9.04
CA PHE A 100 -5.75 10.73 9.22
C PHE A 100 -6.52 10.76 10.54
N LEU A 101 -6.22 11.74 11.37
CA LEU A 101 -6.87 11.96 12.66
C LEU A 101 -7.30 13.43 12.75
N ARG A 102 -8.58 13.66 12.97
CA ARG A 102 -9.15 14.97 13.27
C ARG A 102 -9.91 14.84 14.58
N ILE A 103 -9.61 15.73 15.51
CA ILE A 103 -10.38 15.91 16.75
C ILE A 103 -11.00 17.30 16.66
N ASP A 104 -12.32 17.36 16.68
CA ASP A 104 -13.06 18.60 16.38
C ASP A 104 -12.75 19.69 17.41
N GLY A 105 -12.37 20.87 16.92
CA GLY A 105 -11.96 22.00 17.75
C GLY A 105 -10.62 21.85 18.48
N VAL A 106 -9.89 20.74 18.29
CA VAL A 106 -8.64 20.46 19.01
C VAL A 106 -7.44 20.40 18.06
N LEU A 107 -7.39 19.40 17.17
CA LEU A 107 -6.23 19.21 16.28
C LEU A 107 -6.55 18.39 15.04
N ILE A 108 -5.65 18.49 14.07
CA ILE A 108 -5.56 17.59 12.92
C ILE A 108 -4.16 17.00 12.90
N ARG A 109 -4.07 15.68 12.68
CA ARG A 109 -2.82 14.94 12.52
C ARG A 109 -2.92 14.03 11.30
N MET A 110 -1.85 13.98 10.52
CA MET A 110 -1.76 13.13 9.35
C MET A 110 -0.39 12.48 9.30
N ASN A 111 -0.34 11.15 9.31
CA ASN A 111 0.88 10.39 9.14
C ASN A 111 0.81 9.66 7.80
N ASP A 112 1.66 10.07 6.87
CA ASP A 112 1.76 9.48 5.55
C ASP A 112 3.02 8.60 5.47
N THR A 113 2.86 7.33 5.13
CA THR A 113 3.95 6.45 4.72
C THR A 113 3.87 6.26 3.22
N ARG A 114 4.93 6.68 2.51
CA ARG A 114 5.02 6.63 1.05
C ARG A 114 6.05 5.59 0.65
N LEU A 115 5.65 4.69 -0.23
CA LEU A 115 6.53 3.72 -0.86
C LEU A 115 6.54 3.98 -2.36
N TYR A 116 7.72 4.13 -2.93
CA TYR A 116 7.93 4.34 -4.34
C TYR A 116 8.96 3.34 -4.84
N HIS A 117 8.72 2.79 -6.02
CA HIS A 117 9.68 1.94 -6.71
C HIS A 117 9.59 2.21 -8.21
N GLU A 118 10.76 2.42 -8.80
CA GLU A 118 10.93 2.57 -10.24
C GLU A 118 11.30 1.21 -10.82
N VAL A 119 10.57 0.79 -11.83
CA VAL A 119 10.85 -0.45 -12.56
C VAL A 119 11.93 -0.13 -13.58
N PRO A 120 13.12 -0.74 -13.51
CA PRO A 120 14.13 -0.56 -14.54
C PRO A 120 13.58 -1.07 -15.87
N ALA A 121 13.81 -0.32 -16.96
CA ALA A 121 13.47 -0.79 -18.29
C ALA A 121 14.22 -2.11 -18.56
N LEU A 122 13.46 -3.19 -18.75
CA LEU A 122 14.02 -4.45 -19.24
C LEU A 122 14.55 -4.20 -20.66
N ILE A 123 15.86 -4.40 -20.84
CA ILE A 123 16.54 -4.50 -22.14
C ILE A 123 16.15 -5.83 -22.78
#